data_AF-A0A955V7V9-F1
#
_entry.id   AF-A0A955V7V9-F1
#
_cell.length_a   1.000
_cell.length_b   1.000
_cell.length_c   1.000
_cell.angle_alpha   90.00
_cell.angle_beta   90.00
_cell.angle_gamma   90.00
#
_symmetry.space_group_name_H-M   'P 1'
#
loop_
_entity.id
_entity.type
_entity.pdbx_description
1 polymer ?
#
loop_
_entity_poly.entity_id
_entity_poly.type
_entity_poly.pdbx_seq_one_letter_code
_entity_poly.pdbx_strand_id
1 'polypeptide(L)'
;MMRKSAILILTCAGLAACASDSSGGGEDLPIDSEYGKPILSVDQAQDGKADSFDGAYGPRTSGLSASTAVWAPNRRWYEKDDAAGLAWSANSGLTWDQKYSAWVASLPRLESGYSVTFTLTTPWGKTLPSPRLECAETAMFLRATFASWYELPFYMSAQSPKYGLIYFGHFGIVDRNGARVPGYPSFASAYKDHTSLAKTLTAEDLIARWPSDTSLRGRSLTKLADDANEFLGEDAYAGAYFDEIFLNKRAGYLLLYLLTNFGSMHLATDANTFNLAPEAVRPGDVLLERWQRQGIGHTLVVKTVEEKVAGKLSIEAMFGSMPRIQPRWYDTNLSKPYFTSPLTGGEGESFDGARYAALGGGLKRWRTPVSKNGRWYNIIPVSDRESWVDAADLDAIAARPARFEELMGELTFEEELNVLLVRIDTAREALQQHPASCSNRTRREEAFTELYALLADEKGMDAEAVDRTYRTFDDYVFPELEYSKSKTCCWNSSTSEMYLIVTTYNEVRQREAAQCLEPVAFKAVGGGYDVFADYAASIDKAAEWRAWSEDEPCPQRDVVDDLETAHAWSGFCAVRDDVLD
;
A
#
# COMPACT_ATOMS: atom_id res chain seq x y z
N MET A 1 -70.29 1.84 54.29
CA MET A 1 -69.22 0.99 54.87
C MET A 1 -68.16 0.79 53.81
N MET A 2 -66.99 1.38 54.03
CA MET A 2 -65.85 1.45 53.12
C MET A 2 -65.27 0.07 52.78
N ARG A 3 -65.02 -0.21 51.49
CA ARG A 3 -63.99 -1.17 51.07
C ARG A 3 -63.17 -0.58 49.92
N LYS A 4 -61.86 -0.74 50.10
CA LYS A 4 -60.73 -0.06 49.47
C LYS A 4 -60.57 -0.41 48.00
N SER A 5 -60.27 0.62 47.21
CA SER A 5 -59.69 0.53 45.87
C SER A 5 -58.24 0.04 45.96
N ALA A 6 -57.86 -0.92 45.10
CA ALA A 6 -56.48 -1.26 44.82
C ALA A 6 -56.22 -0.98 43.34
N ILE A 7 -55.37 0.01 43.08
CA ILE A 7 -54.84 0.35 41.76
C ILE A 7 -53.65 -0.57 41.50
N LEU A 8 -53.75 -1.38 40.44
CA LEU A 8 -52.68 -2.24 39.94
C LEU A 8 -51.80 -1.41 39.00
N ILE A 9 -50.57 -1.12 39.42
CA ILE A 9 -49.56 -0.48 38.56
C ILE A 9 -48.92 -1.57 37.69
N LEU A 10 -49.16 -1.48 36.39
CA LEU A 10 -48.54 -2.33 35.37
C LEU A 10 -47.14 -1.78 35.06
N THR A 11 -46.10 -2.49 35.47
CA THR A 11 -44.70 -2.15 35.17
C THR A 11 -44.33 -2.76 33.81
N CYS A 12 -44.30 -1.95 32.75
CA CYS A 12 -43.71 -2.33 31.47
C CYS A 12 -42.18 -2.29 31.60
N ALA A 13 -41.55 -3.46 31.77
CA ALA A 13 -40.13 -3.63 31.61
C ALA A 13 -39.77 -3.60 30.11
N GLY A 14 -39.19 -2.48 29.66
CA GLY A 14 -38.55 -2.39 28.37
C GLY A 14 -37.27 -3.21 28.36
N LEU A 15 -37.24 -4.26 27.53
CA LEU A 15 -36.01 -4.92 27.12
C LEU A 15 -35.27 -3.98 26.17
N ALA A 16 -34.41 -3.12 26.72
CA ALA A 16 -33.37 -2.46 25.95
C ALA A 16 -32.33 -3.53 25.57
N ALA A 17 -32.33 -3.92 24.30
CA ALA A 17 -31.25 -4.69 23.71
C ALA A 17 -29.99 -3.82 23.73
N CYS A 18 -29.07 -4.11 24.64
CA CYS A 18 -27.73 -3.56 24.62
C CYS A 18 -26.98 -4.16 23.42
N ALA A 19 -27.09 -3.52 22.26
CA ALA A 19 -26.04 -3.59 21.25
C ALA A 19 -24.84 -2.84 21.83
N SER A 20 -23.88 -3.57 22.38
CA SER A 20 -22.60 -2.99 22.75
C SER A 20 -21.85 -2.65 21.47
N ASP A 21 -21.81 -1.36 21.13
CA ASP A 21 -20.81 -0.78 20.24
C ASP A 21 -19.41 -1.09 20.79
N SER A 22 -18.84 -2.22 20.35
CA SER A 22 -17.42 -2.51 20.47
C SER A 22 -16.73 -2.17 19.14
N SER A 23 -16.87 -0.92 18.71
CA SER A 23 -16.00 -0.35 17.68
C SER A 23 -14.55 -0.38 18.18
N GLY A 24 -13.64 -0.82 17.33
CA GLY A 24 -12.28 -1.27 17.65
C GLY A 24 -11.50 -0.46 18.69
N GLY A 25 -11.11 -1.13 19.78
CA GLY A 25 -10.07 -0.66 20.68
C GLY A 25 -8.69 -0.77 20.02
N GLY A 26 -8.36 0.20 19.18
CA GLY A 26 -6.99 0.66 18.94
C GLY A 26 -6.71 1.87 19.83
N GLU A 27 -5.45 2.25 19.96
CA GLU A 27 -5.08 3.55 20.53
C GLU A 27 -5.72 4.66 19.66
N ASP A 28 -6.33 5.69 20.27
CA ASP A 28 -6.71 6.94 19.58
C ASP A 28 -5.41 7.69 19.22
N LEU A 29 -4.64 7.10 18.31
CA LEU A 29 -3.53 7.78 17.66
C LEU A 29 -4.13 8.86 16.75
N PRO A 30 -3.53 10.06 16.71
CA PRO A 30 -3.94 11.05 15.73
C PRO A 30 -3.81 10.43 14.33
N ILE A 31 -4.82 10.68 13.49
CA ILE A 31 -4.76 10.32 12.08
C ILE A 31 -3.60 11.12 11.49
N ASP A 32 -2.64 10.41 10.90
CA ASP A 32 -1.50 11.07 10.29
C ASP A 32 -1.95 11.88 9.08
N SER A 33 -1.40 13.09 8.98
CA SER A 33 -1.66 14.08 7.94
C SER A 33 -1.47 13.58 6.54
N GLU A 34 -0.50 12.72 6.37
CA GLU A 34 -0.06 12.26 5.07
C GLU A 34 -0.73 10.93 4.72
N TYR A 35 -0.93 10.05 5.69
CA TYR A 35 -1.38 8.68 5.41
C TYR A 35 -2.89 8.45 5.55
N GLY A 36 -3.65 9.44 6.04
CA GLY A 36 -5.08 9.30 6.31
C GLY A 36 -5.43 8.17 7.30
N LYS A 37 -4.45 7.70 8.07
CA LYS A 37 -4.59 6.61 9.05
C LYS A 37 -3.68 6.85 10.26
N PRO A 38 -3.99 6.29 11.45
CA PRO A 38 -3.14 6.42 12.61
C PRO A 38 -1.83 5.65 12.38
N ILE A 39 -0.75 6.35 12.03
CA ILE A 39 0.57 5.76 11.80
C ILE A 39 1.46 5.94 13.02
N LEU A 40 2.14 4.86 13.41
CA LEU A 40 3.18 4.91 14.43
C LEU A 40 4.45 5.53 13.85
N SER A 41 5.24 6.22 14.66
CA SER A 41 6.50 6.76 14.17
C SER A 41 7.56 5.66 14.06
N VAL A 42 8.65 5.94 13.35
CA VAL A 42 9.84 5.09 13.37
C VAL A 42 10.78 5.53 14.49
N ASP A 43 11.45 4.57 15.11
CA ASP A 43 12.48 4.86 16.13
C ASP A 43 13.72 5.45 15.44
N GLN A 44 13.85 6.78 15.46
CA GLN A 44 15.01 7.47 14.88
C GLN A 44 16.30 7.25 15.67
N ALA A 45 16.24 6.76 16.92
CA ALA A 45 17.38 6.67 17.82
C ALA A 45 18.19 5.36 17.68
N GLN A 46 17.89 4.50 16.69
CA GLN A 46 18.63 3.25 16.48
C GLN A 46 19.86 3.38 15.57
N ASP A 47 20.33 4.60 15.29
CA ASP A 47 21.61 4.95 14.63
C ASP A 47 22.62 3.78 14.63
N GLY A 48 22.60 2.99 13.54
CA GLY A 48 23.52 1.88 13.24
C GLY A 48 23.37 0.57 14.04
N LYS A 49 22.73 0.52 15.21
CA LYS A 49 22.64 -0.73 16.00
C LYS A 49 21.65 -1.74 15.42
N ALA A 50 20.56 -1.24 14.84
CA ALA A 50 19.58 -2.07 14.15
C ALA A 50 20.19 -2.73 12.92
N ASP A 51 21.07 -1.99 12.23
CA ASP A 51 21.76 -2.50 11.06
C ASP A 51 23.01 -3.31 11.42
N SER A 52 22.76 -4.42 12.09
CA SER A 52 23.76 -5.46 12.35
C SER A 52 23.18 -6.82 12.02
N PHE A 53 24.05 -7.82 11.90
CA PHE A 53 23.62 -9.21 11.72
C PHE A 53 22.66 -9.70 12.79
N ASP A 54 22.79 -9.18 14.01
CA ASP A 54 22.00 -9.57 15.17
C ASP A 54 20.75 -8.71 15.39
N GLY A 55 20.66 -7.56 14.72
CA GLY A 55 19.57 -6.62 14.84
C GLY A 55 19.43 -5.98 16.22
N ALA A 56 18.44 -5.09 16.34
CA ALA A 56 18.09 -4.47 17.61
C ALA A 56 17.34 -5.43 18.55
N TYR A 57 17.36 -5.10 19.85
CA TYR A 57 16.60 -5.84 20.85
C TYR A 57 15.09 -5.71 20.60
N GLY A 58 14.45 -6.84 20.34
CA GLY A 58 13.00 -7.00 20.39
C GLY A 58 12.47 -7.20 21.82
N PRO A 59 11.18 -7.58 21.94
CA PRO A 59 10.53 -7.75 23.23
C PRO A 59 11.14 -8.90 24.03
N ARG A 60 11.11 -8.78 25.37
CA ARG A 60 11.51 -9.87 26.27
C ARG A 60 10.52 -11.02 26.18
N THR A 61 11.01 -12.24 26.06
CA THR A 61 10.16 -13.43 26.01
C THR A 61 9.49 -13.72 27.35
N SER A 62 10.11 -13.31 28.46
CA SER A 62 9.59 -13.57 29.81
C SER A 62 8.35 -12.75 30.18
N GLY A 63 8.08 -11.64 29.50
CA GLY A 63 6.85 -10.87 29.70
C GLY A 63 5.71 -11.24 28.76
N LEU A 64 5.98 -12.07 27.73
CA LEU A 64 4.95 -12.51 26.79
C LEU A 64 3.92 -13.39 27.49
N SER A 65 2.66 -13.21 27.13
CA SER A 65 1.54 -13.96 27.68
C SER A 65 0.86 -14.80 26.61
N ALA A 66 0.49 -16.05 26.96
CA ALA A 66 -0.36 -16.87 26.09
C ALA A 66 -1.72 -16.21 25.81
N SER A 67 -2.21 -15.33 26.70
CA SER A 67 -3.47 -14.61 26.51
C SER A 67 -3.41 -13.54 25.41
N THR A 68 -2.22 -13.01 25.11
CA THR A 68 -2.03 -11.98 24.08
C THR A 68 -1.64 -12.57 22.73
N ALA A 69 -1.25 -13.84 22.69
CA ALA A 69 -0.76 -14.49 21.50
C ALA A 69 -1.81 -14.53 20.39
N VAL A 70 -1.37 -14.23 19.17
CA VAL A 70 -2.13 -14.37 17.94
C VAL A 70 -2.00 -15.82 17.44
N TRP A 71 -0.77 -16.31 17.32
CA TRP A 71 -0.44 -17.72 17.09
C TRP A 71 0.85 -18.12 17.79
N ALA A 72 1.03 -19.41 18.03
CA ALA A 72 2.28 -19.95 18.57
C ALA A 72 3.27 -20.21 17.41
N PRO A 73 4.53 -19.76 17.49
CA PRO A 73 5.53 -20.08 16.49
C PRO A 73 6.06 -21.49 16.74
N ASN A 74 5.73 -22.43 15.85
CA ASN A 74 6.15 -23.84 15.94
C ASN A 74 7.24 -24.20 14.93
N ARG A 75 7.64 -23.25 14.07
CA ARG A 75 8.67 -23.41 13.06
C ARG A 75 9.62 -22.23 13.06
N ARG A 76 10.79 -22.38 12.43
CA ARG A 76 11.76 -21.28 12.25
C ARG A 76 12.06 -21.03 10.78
N TRP A 77 12.27 -19.77 10.42
CA TRP A 77 12.50 -19.35 9.03
C TRP A 77 13.67 -20.06 8.33
N TYR A 78 14.71 -20.41 9.08
CA TYR A 78 15.90 -21.11 8.57
C TYR A 78 15.77 -22.64 8.57
N GLU A 79 14.69 -23.19 9.14
CA GLU A 79 14.46 -24.62 9.14
C GLU A 79 13.93 -25.09 7.77
N LYS A 80 14.30 -26.31 7.43
CA LYS A 80 13.78 -27.04 6.29
C LYS A 80 12.69 -28.00 6.78
N ASP A 81 11.65 -28.14 5.98
CA ASP A 81 10.52 -29.02 6.28
C ASP A 81 10.18 -29.78 5.00
N ASP A 82 9.98 -31.08 5.13
CA ASP A 82 9.83 -31.98 3.99
C ASP A 82 8.40 -32.02 3.45
N ALA A 83 7.44 -31.35 4.08
CA ALA A 83 6.08 -31.32 3.60
C ALA A 83 5.95 -30.46 2.33
N ALA A 84 5.18 -30.97 1.37
CA ALA A 84 4.72 -30.18 0.22
C ALA A 84 3.87 -29.00 0.69
N GLY A 85 3.83 -27.94 -0.11
CA GLY A 85 3.00 -26.77 0.14
C GLY A 85 2.50 -26.17 -1.15
N LEU A 86 2.05 -24.91 -1.08
CA LEU A 86 1.41 -24.23 -2.22
C LEU A 86 2.31 -24.09 -3.44
N ALA A 87 3.63 -23.94 -3.24
CA ALA A 87 4.58 -23.60 -4.29
C ALA A 87 5.82 -24.52 -4.32
N TRP A 88 5.82 -25.60 -3.57
CA TRP A 88 6.96 -26.51 -3.48
C TRP A 88 6.52 -27.96 -3.28
N SER A 89 7.28 -28.87 -3.87
CA SER A 89 7.12 -30.31 -3.67
C SER A 89 7.57 -30.76 -2.28
N ALA A 90 7.19 -31.98 -1.89
CA ALA A 90 7.74 -32.61 -0.70
C ALA A 90 9.26 -32.80 -0.84
N ASN A 91 10.00 -32.67 0.27
CA ASN A 91 11.47 -32.73 0.32
C ASN A 91 12.15 -31.70 -0.60
N SER A 92 11.57 -30.51 -0.78
CA SER A 92 12.13 -29.47 -1.65
C SER A 92 13.53 -28.99 -1.23
N GLY A 93 13.96 -29.29 0.00
CA GLY A 93 15.23 -28.83 0.56
C GLY A 93 15.27 -27.33 0.84
N LEU A 94 14.15 -26.63 0.66
CA LEU A 94 14.00 -25.20 0.87
C LEU A 94 13.81 -24.88 2.35
N THR A 95 14.42 -23.79 2.81
CA THR A 95 14.08 -23.17 4.09
C THR A 95 12.70 -22.52 4.02
N TRP A 96 12.07 -22.22 5.15
CA TRP A 96 10.81 -21.47 5.17
C TRP A 96 10.89 -20.09 4.53
N ASP A 97 12.06 -19.44 4.59
CA ASP A 97 12.27 -18.16 3.93
C ASP A 97 12.34 -18.30 2.40
N GLN A 98 12.97 -19.37 1.90
CA GLN A 98 12.94 -19.72 0.47
C GLN A 98 11.54 -20.16 0.02
N LYS A 99 10.79 -20.85 0.88
CA LYS A 99 9.38 -21.22 0.62
C LYS A 99 8.48 -19.99 0.52
N TYR A 100 8.72 -18.95 1.32
CA TYR A 100 8.02 -17.67 1.17
C TYR A 100 8.29 -17.05 -0.20
N SER A 101 9.56 -17.00 -0.62
CA SER A 101 9.94 -16.51 -1.95
C SER A 101 9.26 -17.31 -3.06
N ALA A 102 9.32 -18.64 -3.00
CA ALA A 102 8.64 -19.52 -3.97
C ALA A 102 7.12 -19.31 -3.99
N TRP A 103 6.49 -19.08 -2.82
CA TRP A 103 5.06 -18.79 -2.74
C TRP A 103 4.69 -17.47 -3.40
N VAL A 104 5.42 -16.39 -3.12
CA VAL A 104 5.21 -15.10 -3.79
C VAL A 104 5.38 -15.28 -5.30
N ALA A 105 6.44 -15.95 -5.76
CA ALA A 105 6.64 -16.25 -7.18
C ALA A 105 5.50 -17.06 -7.81
N SER A 106 4.84 -17.93 -7.05
CA SER A 106 3.77 -18.78 -7.55
C SER A 106 2.40 -18.10 -7.68
N LEU A 107 2.20 -16.89 -7.13
CA LEU A 107 0.87 -16.26 -7.15
C LEU A 107 0.42 -16.08 -8.61
N PRO A 108 -0.74 -16.64 -9.01
CA PRO A 108 -1.20 -16.56 -10.38
C PRO A 108 -1.62 -15.15 -10.76
N ARG A 109 -1.31 -14.75 -12.00
CA ARG A 109 -1.81 -13.53 -12.63
C ARG A 109 -3.34 -13.60 -12.78
N LEU A 110 -4.02 -12.49 -12.50
CA LEU A 110 -5.46 -12.33 -12.65
C LEU A 110 -5.76 -11.02 -13.37
N GLU A 111 -6.31 -11.10 -14.57
CA GLU A 111 -6.85 -9.94 -15.27
C GLU A 111 -8.13 -9.49 -14.54
N SER A 112 -8.21 -8.21 -14.13
CA SER A 112 -9.33 -7.67 -13.35
C SER A 112 -9.66 -6.24 -13.80
N GLY A 113 -10.75 -6.11 -14.58
CA GLY A 113 -11.13 -4.85 -15.20
C GLY A 113 -10.07 -4.36 -16.18
N TYR A 114 -9.55 -3.15 -15.95
CA TYR A 114 -8.48 -2.52 -16.74
C TYR A 114 -7.07 -2.79 -16.21
N SER A 115 -6.94 -3.60 -15.15
CA SER A 115 -5.65 -3.83 -14.49
C SER A 115 -5.37 -5.31 -14.31
N VAL A 116 -4.12 -5.62 -14.03
CA VAL A 116 -3.67 -6.98 -13.72
C VAL A 116 -3.35 -7.04 -12.25
N THR A 117 -3.91 -8.03 -11.55
CA THR A 117 -3.60 -8.32 -10.14
C THR A 117 -3.18 -9.79 -9.99
N PHE A 118 -3.21 -10.31 -8.78
CA PHE A 118 -2.93 -11.72 -8.49
C PHE A 118 -4.08 -12.41 -7.78
N THR A 119 -4.08 -13.74 -7.88
CA THR A 119 -4.96 -14.62 -7.11
C THR A 119 -4.23 -15.13 -5.87
N LEU A 120 -4.89 -15.10 -4.72
CA LEU A 120 -4.39 -15.69 -3.48
C LEU A 120 -5.08 -17.04 -3.22
N THR A 121 -4.27 -18.10 -3.06
CA THR A 121 -4.75 -19.42 -2.64
C THR A 121 -4.27 -19.72 -1.23
N THR A 122 -5.19 -20.03 -0.32
CA THR A 122 -4.90 -20.47 1.04
C THR A 122 -4.31 -21.88 1.05
N PRO A 123 -3.56 -22.31 2.09
CA PRO A 123 -3.04 -23.67 2.21
C PRO A 123 -4.12 -24.76 2.20
N TRP A 124 -5.38 -24.37 2.40
CA TRP A 124 -6.54 -25.26 2.42
C TRP A 124 -7.33 -25.27 1.10
N GLY A 125 -6.84 -24.59 0.05
CA GLY A 125 -7.39 -24.64 -1.30
C GLY A 125 -8.43 -23.56 -1.63
N LYS A 126 -8.76 -22.67 -0.68
CA LYS A 126 -9.63 -21.52 -0.95
C LYS A 126 -8.90 -20.45 -1.74
N THR A 127 -9.55 -19.91 -2.76
CA THR A 127 -8.95 -19.03 -3.77
C THR A 127 -9.76 -17.75 -3.89
N LEU A 128 -9.10 -16.59 -3.85
CA LEU A 128 -9.72 -15.26 -3.99
C LEU A 128 -8.83 -14.32 -4.83
N PRO A 129 -9.40 -13.33 -5.54
CA PRO A 129 -8.63 -12.19 -6.02
C PRO A 129 -7.88 -11.49 -4.88
N SER A 130 -6.77 -10.82 -5.16
CA SER A 130 -6.03 -10.03 -4.17
C SER A 130 -6.91 -8.98 -3.48
N PRO A 131 -6.72 -8.69 -2.18
CA PRO A 131 -7.49 -7.64 -1.51
C PRO A 131 -7.05 -6.25 -1.96
N ARG A 132 -7.91 -5.24 -1.78
CA ARG A 132 -7.51 -3.84 -1.96
C ARG A 132 -6.61 -3.39 -0.81
N LEU A 133 -5.39 -2.98 -1.14
CA LEU A 133 -4.36 -2.58 -0.18
C LEU A 133 -3.54 -1.40 -0.68
N GLU A 134 -2.89 -0.71 0.26
CA GLU A 134 -1.84 0.27 -0.02
C GLU A 134 -0.51 -0.42 -0.41
N CYS A 135 0.44 0.36 -0.94
CA CYS A 135 1.69 -0.18 -1.47
C CYS A 135 2.52 -0.95 -0.41
N ALA A 136 2.77 -0.37 0.76
CA ALA A 136 3.48 -1.05 1.86
C ALA A 136 2.62 -2.13 2.53
N GLU A 137 1.30 -1.91 2.57
CA GLU A 137 0.36 -2.91 3.09
C GLU A 137 0.43 -4.22 2.34
N THR A 138 0.61 -4.19 1.02
CA THR A 138 0.78 -5.40 0.19
C THR A 138 1.96 -6.25 0.65
N ALA A 139 3.11 -5.63 0.90
CA ALA A 139 4.31 -6.32 1.39
C ALA A 139 4.10 -6.93 2.79
N MET A 140 3.55 -6.14 3.71
CA MET A 140 3.28 -6.57 5.09
C MET A 140 2.25 -7.70 5.13
N PHE A 141 1.18 -7.57 4.33
CA PHE A 141 0.13 -8.57 4.19
C PHE A 141 0.71 -9.92 3.75
N LEU A 142 1.50 -9.95 2.67
CA LEU A 142 2.09 -11.20 2.17
C LEU A 142 2.98 -11.87 3.22
N ARG A 143 3.89 -11.12 3.85
CA ARG A 143 4.82 -11.70 4.85
C ARG A 143 4.10 -12.20 6.09
N ALA A 144 3.20 -11.41 6.66
CA ALA A 144 2.47 -11.78 7.87
C ALA A 144 1.47 -12.93 7.62
N THR A 145 0.81 -12.95 6.46
CA THR A 145 -0.09 -14.04 6.04
C THR A 145 0.65 -15.37 5.96
N PHE A 146 1.77 -15.40 5.23
CA PHE A 146 2.60 -16.60 5.13
C PHE A 146 3.08 -17.06 6.51
N ALA A 147 3.57 -16.12 7.34
CA ALA A 147 4.04 -16.45 8.67
C ALA A 147 2.94 -17.06 9.56
N SER A 148 1.72 -16.51 9.50
CA SER A 148 0.59 -17.02 10.28
C SER A 148 0.13 -18.39 9.79
N TRP A 149 0.06 -18.62 8.48
CA TRP A 149 -0.39 -19.90 7.92
C TRP A 149 0.55 -21.06 8.25
N TYR A 150 1.85 -20.77 8.34
CA TYR A 150 2.87 -21.79 8.57
C TYR A 150 3.46 -21.77 9.99
N GLU A 151 2.84 -21.05 10.93
CA GLU A 151 3.23 -20.97 12.34
C GLU A 151 4.70 -20.52 12.53
N LEU A 152 5.13 -19.53 11.74
CA LEU A 152 6.45 -18.93 11.81
C LEU A 152 6.44 -17.71 12.73
N PRO A 153 7.56 -17.39 13.41
CA PRO A 153 7.64 -16.16 14.20
C PRO A 153 7.62 -14.95 13.27
N PHE A 154 6.82 -13.95 13.61
CA PHE A 154 6.72 -12.67 12.92
C PHE A 154 6.59 -11.56 13.95
N TYR A 155 7.29 -10.45 13.74
CA TYR A 155 6.91 -9.17 14.34
C TYR A 155 7.55 -8.00 13.58
N MET A 156 6.88 -6.84 13.65
CA MET A 156 7.43 -5.56 13.25
C MET A 156 7.49 -4.63 14.45
N SER A 157 8.46 -3.72 14.46
CA SER A 157 8.60 -2.70 15.50
C SER A 157 8.27 -1.32 14.98
N ALA A 158 7.66 -0.53 15.86
CA ALA A 158 7.35 0.88 15.63
C ALA A 158 7.41 1.65 16.96
N GLN A 159 7.47 2.97 16.87
CA GLN A 159 7.53 3.88 18.00
C GLN A 159 6.13 4.44 18.30
N SER A 160 5.64 4.19 19.51
CA SER A 160 4.45 4.85 20.06
C SER A 160 4.88 6.11 20.83
N PRO A 161 4.22 7.26 20.63
CA PRO A 161 4.44 8.46 21.44
C PRO A 161 4.24 8.21 22.95
N LYS A 162 3.33 7.29 23.30
CA LYS A 162 2.93 7.03 24.68
C LYS A 162 3.71 5.89 25.34
N TYR A 163 3.94 4.81 24.60
CA TYR A 163 4.50 3.57 25.17
C TYR A 163 5.95 3.32 24.78
N GLY A 164 6.55 4.18 23.96
CA GLY A 164 7.87 3.96 23.42
C GLY A 164 7.86 2.90 22.31
N LEU A 165 8.95 2.13 22.21
CA LEU A 165 9.08 1.05 21.25
C LEU A 165 8.07 -0.07 21.54
N ILE A 166 7.22 -0.35 20.56
CA ILE A 166 6.18 -1.38 20.60
C ILE A 166 6.35 -2.34 19.43
N TYR A 167 5.78 -3.54 19.58
CA TYR A 167 5.97 -4.65 18.64
C TYR A 167 4.64 -5.29 18.32
N PHE A 168 4.35 -5.42 17.03
CA PHE A 168 3.15 -6.07 16.50
C PHE A 168 3.57 -7.40 15.89
N GLY A 169 3.03 -8.52 16.37
CA GLY A 169 3.43 -9.82 15.84
C GLY A 169 2.65 -11.00 16.37
N HIS A 170 3.23 -12.19 16.20
CA HIS A 170 2.63 -13.47 16.61
C HIS A 170 2.24 -13.53 18.10
N PHE A 171 2.91 -12.76 18.96
CA PHE A 171 2.63 -12.67 20.39
C PHE A 171 1.57 -11.60 20.78
N GLY A 172 0.99 -10.92 19.79
CA GLY A 172 0.07 -9.79 19.97
C GLY A 172 0.79 -8.45 19.83
N ILE A 173 0.27 -7.45 20.55
CA ILE A 173 0.81 -6.09 20.56
C ILE A 173 1.38 -5.80 21.94
N VAL A 174 2.72 -5.69 22.01
CA VAL A 174 3.46 -5.67 23.28
C VAL A 174 4.53 -4.58 23.31
N ASP A 175 4.92 -4.19 24.52
CA ASP A 175 6.05 -3.30 24.77
C ASP A 175 7.39 -4.05 24.76
N ARG A 176 8.48 -3.34 25.04
CA ARG A 176 9.85 -3.89 25.14
C ARG A 176 10.04 -4.96 26.23
N ASN A 177 9.19 -4.98 27.24
CA ASN A 177 9.20 -6.01 28.28
C ASN A 177 8.36 -7.23 27.89
N GLY A 178 7.70 -7.21 26.74
CA GLY A 178 6.78 -8.25 26.30
C GLY A 178 5.38 -8.13 26.93
N ALA A 179 5.13 -7.07 27.70
CA ALA A 179 3.83 -6.84 28.31
C ALA A 179 2.84 -6.29 27.27
N ARG A 180 1.57 -6.71 27.37
CA ARG A 180 0.50 -6.19 26.49
C ARG A 180 0.42 -4.68 26.57
N VAL A 181 0.41 -4.00 25.43
CA VAL A 181 0.14 -2.56 25.38
C VAL A 181 -1.33 -2.30 25.74
N PRO A 182 -1.64 -1.45 26.74
CA PRO A 182 -3.02 -1.11 27.08
C PRO A 182 -3.77 -0.48 25.89
N GLY A 183 -5.03 -0.88 25.70
CA GLY A 183 -5.86 -0.48 24.56
C GLY A 183 -5.96 -1.58 23.51
N TYR A 184 -4.93 -2.40 23.35
CA TYR A 184 -4.95 -3.51 22.39
C TYR A 184 -5.52 -4.82 22.98
N PRO A 185 -6.11 -5.68 22.14
CA PRO A 185 -6.79 -6.87 22.60
C PRO A 185 -5.82 -7.93 23.14
N SER A 186 -6.29 -8.71 24.12
CA SER A 186 -5.69 -10.00 24.44
C SER A 186 -6.19 -11.01 23.41
N PHE A 187 -5.49 -11.13 22.28
CA PHE A 187 -5.96 -11.84 21.08
C PHE A 187 -6.47 -13.25 21.37
N ALA A 188 -5.77 -14.03 22.20
CA ALA A 188 -6.14 -15.41 22.45
C ALA A 188 -7.49 -15.54 23.18
N SER A 189 -7.81 -14.57 24.02
CA SER A 189 -9.08 -14.51 24.77
C SER A 189 -10.18 -13.79 23.99
N ALA A 190 -9.83 -12.81 23.16
CA ALA A 190 -10.78 -11.98 22.43
C ALA A 190 -11.29 -12.65 21.15
N TYR A 191 -10.45 -13.40 20.42
CA TYR A 191 -10.78 -13.91 19.09
C TYR A 191 -10.54 -15.41 18.96
N LYS A 192 -11.28 -16.02 18.04
CA LYS A 192 -11.29 -17.46 17.83
C LYS A 192 -10.15 -17.92 16.92
N ASP A 193 -9.69 -19.14 17.19
CA ASP A 193 -8.75 -19.86 16.34
C ASP A 193 -9.39 -21.19 15.92
N HIS A 194 -9.64 -21.32 14.61
CA HIS A 194 -10.26 -22.50 14.01
C HIS A 194 -9.26 -23.38 13.26
N THR A 195 -7.95 -23.18 13.41
CA THR A 195 -6.92 -23.97 12.71
C THR A 195 -7.01 -25.47 12.98
N SER A 196 -7.56 -25.88 14.13
CA SER A 196 -7.82 -27.28 14.44
C SER A 196 -8.80 -27.96 13.47
N LEU A 197 -9.71 -27.21 12.82
CA LEU A 197 -10.65 -27.76 11.84
C LEU A 197 -9.93 -28.38 10.63
N ALA A 198 -8.81 -27.79 10.21
CA ALA A 198 -7.99 -28.31 9.11
C ALA A 198 -7.33 -29.66 9.42
N LYS A 199 -7.30 -30.07 10.70
CA LYS A 199 -6.83 -31.41 11.11
C LYS A 199 -7.94 -32.46 11.09
N THR A 200 -9.20 -32.03 11.07
CA THR A 200 -10.37 -32.91 11.25
C THR A 200 -11.26 -32.99 10.01
N LEU A 201 -11.20 -32.00 9.12
CA LEU A 201 -12.02 -31.92 7.92
C LEU A 201 -11.15 -32.14 6.68
N THR A 202 -11.77 -32.65 5.62
CA THR A 202 -11.16 -32.60 4.28
C THR A 202 -11.07 -31.15 3.80
N ALA A 203 -10.21 -30.86 2.81
CA ALA A 203 -10.12 -29.52 2.24
C ALA A 203 -11.46 -29.05 1.65
N GLU A 204 -12.19 -29.95 0.97
CA GLU A 204 -13.50 -29.67 0.40
C GLU A 204 -14.54 -29.34 1.49
N ASP A 205 -14.64 -30.18 2.53
CA ASP A 205 -15.56 -29.94 3.66
C ASP A 205 -15.23 -28.64 4.41
N LEU A 206 -13.94 -28.34 4.56
CA LEU A 206 -13.47 -27.14 5.23
C LEU A 206 -13.82 -25.88 4.43
N ILE A 207 -13.65 -25.90 3.11
CA ILE A 207 -14.04 -24.79 2.23
C ILE A 207 -15.55 -24.60 2.27
N ALA A 208 -16.33 -25.69 2.15
CA ALA A 208 -17.79 -25.64 2.17
C ALA A 208 -18.35 -25.14 3.51
N ARG A 209 -17.60 -25.30 4.59
CA ARG A 209 -18.00 -24.93 5.96
C ARG A 209 -17.00 -23.97 6.61
N TRP A 210 -16.46 -23.04 5.81
CA TRP A 210 -15.47 -22.10 6.28
C TRP A 210 -15.99 -21.33 7.51
N PRO A 211 -15.29 -21.37 8.65
CA PRO A 211 -15.76 -20.67 9.85
C PRO A 211 -15.72 -19.16 9.60
N SER A 212 -16.77 -18.46 10.01
CA SER A 212 -16.89 -17.00 9.83
C SER A 212 -16.98 -16.27 11.16
N ASP A 213 -16.40 -15.07 11.22
CA ASP A 213 -16.47 -14.12 12.33
C ASP A 213 -17.12 -12.82 11.84
N THR A 214 -18.42 -12.63 12.14
CA THR A 214 -19.20 -11.46 11.70
C THR A 214 -18.61 -10.13 12.19
N SER A 215 -17.97 -10.11 13.36
CA SER A 215 -17.34 -8.89 13.90
C SER A 215 -16.05 -8.53 13.16
N LEU A 216 -15.32 -9.53 12.66
CA LEU A 216 -14.16 -9.31 11.80
C LEU A 216 -14.61 -8.83 10.42
N ARG A 217 -15.65 -9.47 9.86
CA ARG A 217 -16.15 -9.15 8.51
C ARG A 217 -16.55 -7.69 8.33
N GLY A 218 -17.23 -7.11 9.33
CA GLY A 218 -17.72 -5.73 9.26
C GLY A 218 -16.65 -4.65 9.48
N ARG A 219 -15.35 -4.97 9.38
CA ARG A 219 -14.26 -4.02 9.62
C ARG A 219 -13.55 -3.64 8.34
N SER A 220 -13.35 -2.34 8.16
CA SER A 220 -12.42 -1.74 7.21
C SER A 220 -11.07 -1.43 7.87
N LEU A 221 -10.04 -1.18 7.06
CA LEU A 221 -8.73 -0.71 7.53
C LEU A 221 -8.77 0.71 8.09
N THR A 222 -9.64 1.56 7.53
CA THR A 222 -9.79 2.97 7.91
C THR A 222 -11.26 3.36 7.98
N LYS A 223 -11.56 4.53 8.55
CA LYS A 223 -12.93 5.08 8.55
C LYS A 223 -13.41 5.49 7.16
N LEU A 224 -12.49 5.72 6.22
CA LEU A 224 -12.81 6.04 4.83
C LEU A 224 -13.35 4.82 4.07
N ALA A 225 -13.05 3.61 4.56
CA ALA A 225 -13.50 2.36 3.98
C ALA A 225 -13.14 2.24 2.48
N ASP A 226 -11.95 2.76 2.11
CA ASP A 226 -11.38 2.76 0.77
C ASP A 226 -10.82 1.38 0.36
N ASP A 227 -10.96 0.38 1.22
CA ASP A 227 -10.50 -1.01 1.08
C ASP A 227 -11.61 -2.00 0.68
N ALA A 228 -12.61 -1.56 -0.09
CA ALA A 228 -13.76 -2.36 -0.49
C ALA A 228 -13.41 -3.53 -1.44
N ASN A 229 -13.71 -4.76 -1.04
CA ASN A 229 -13.52 -6.00 -1.81
C ASN A 229 -14.86 -6.46 -2.39
N GLU A 230 -15.37 -5.74 -3.38
CA GLU A 230 -16.70 -5.91 -3.98
C GLU A 230 -17.00 -7.35 -4.46
N PHE A 231 -15.97 -8.11 -4.84
CA PHE A 231 -16.10 -9.52 -5.20
C PHE A 231 -16.55 -10.44 -4.05
N LEU A 232 -16.57 -9.93 -2.80
CA LEU A 232 -17.10 -10.62 -1.62
C LEU A 232 -18.51 -10.13 -1.22
N GLY A 233 -19.07 -9.17 -1.96
CA GLY A 233 -20.38 -8.58 -1.71
C GLY A 233 -20.30 -7.08 -1.37
N GLU A 234 -21.49 -6.47 -1.25
CA GLU A 234 -21.63 -5.08 -0.77
C GLU A 234 -21.06 -4.94 0.64
N ASP A 235 -20.44 -3.79 0.92
CA ASP A 235 -19.82 -3.44 2.21
C ASP A 235 -18.77 -4.46 2.73
N ALA A 236 -18.19 -5.26 1.85
CA ALA A 236 -17.15 -6.23 2.21
C ALA A 236 -15.76 -5.58 2.16
N TYR A 237 -15.24 -5.10 3.29
CA TYR A 237 -13.91 -4.47 3.37
C TYR A 237 -12.79 -5.48 3.71
N ALA A 238 -11.58 -5.02 4.08
CA ALA A 238 -10.46 -5.91 4.37
C ALA A 238 -10.75 -6.95 5.46
N GLY A 239 -11.57 -6.61 6.45
CA GLY A 239 -12.01 -7.54 7.49
C GLY A 239 -12.78 -8.74 6.94
N ALA A 240 -13.67 -8.52 5.95
CA ALA A 240 -14.36 -9.60 5.25
C ALA A 240 -13.37 -10.48 4.50
N TYR A 241 -12.39 -9.87 3.81
CA TYR A 241 -11.33 -10.61 3.13
C TYR A 241 -10.50 -11.47 4.10
N PHE A 242 -10.09 -10.91 5.24
CA PHE A 242 -9.33 -11.65 6.26
C PHE A 242 -10.14 -12.77 6.89
N ASP A 243 -11.44 -12.59 7.10
CA ASP A 243 -12.33 -13.67 7.52
C ASP A 243 -12.32 -14.82 6.51
N GLU A 244 -12.28 -14.53 5.22
CA GLU A 244 -12.29 -15.55 4.17
C GLU A 244 -10.97 -16.34 4.06
N ILE A 245 -9.82 -15.79 4.47
CA ILE A 245 -8.50 -16.42 4.24
C ILE A 245 -7.81 -16.97 5.50
N PHE A 246 -8.26 -16.59 6.70
CA PHE A 246 -7.70 -17.10 7.96
C PHE A 246 -8.68 -18.00 8.71
N LEU A 247 -8.24 -19.23 9.02
CA LEU A 247 -8.88 -20.04 10.05
C LEU A 247 -8.61 -19.49 11.46
N ASN A 248 -7.40 -18.99 11.71
CA ASN A 248 -7.09 -18.28 12.93
C ASN A 248 -7.53 -16.82 12.82
N LYS A 249 -8.73 -16.50 13.29
CA LYS A 249 -9.31 -15.14 13.17
C LYS A 249 -8.49 -14.09 13.89
N ARG A 250 -7.71 -14.49 14.90
CA ARG A 250 -6.75 -13.59 15.58
C ARG A 250 -5.77 -12.96 14.57
N ALA A 251 -5.33 -13.70 13.56
CA ALA A 251 -4.43 -13.20 12.52
C ALA A 251 -5.10 -12.13 11.66
N GLY A 252 -6.38 -12.30 11.32
CA GLY A 252 -7.16 -11.28 10.61
C GLY A 252 -7.28 -9.98 11.42
N TYR A 253 -7.57 -10.07 12.72
CA TYR A 253 -7.56 -8.89 13.59
C TYR A 253 -6.16 -8.27 13.72
N LEU A 254 -5.09 -9.07 13.80
CA LEU A 254 -3.73 -8.54 13.83
C LEU A 254 -3.42 -7.76 12.56
N LEU A 255 -3.83 -8.27 11.39
CA LEU A 255 -3.62 -7.58 10.12
C LEU A 255 -4.36 -6.25 10.05
N LEU A 256 -5.59 -6.15 10.56
CA LEU A 256 -6.25 -4.85 10.67
C LEU A 256 -5.39 -3.86 11.45
N TYR A 257 -4.86 -4.24 12.61
CA TYR A 257 -3.98 -3.34 13.37
C TYR A 257 -2.64 -3.07 12.66
N LEU A 258 -1.99 -4.09 12.12
CA LEU A 258 -0.69 -3.97 11.46
C LEU A 258 -0.78 -3.04 10.25
N LEU A 259 -1.73 -3.29 9.35
CA LEU A 259 -1.86 -2.55 8.10
C LEU A 259 -2.34 -1.12 8.34
N THR A 260 -3.15 -0.87 9.37
CA THR A 260 -3.54 0.51 9.73
C THR A 260 -2.40 1.30 10.37
N ASN A 261 -1.52 0.66 11.18
CA ASN A 261 -0.51 1.39 11.98
C ASN A 261 0.88 1.47 11.37
N PHE A 262 1.15 0.69 10.33
CA PHE A 262 2.45 0.61 9.66
C PHE A 262 2.34 1.09 8.21
N GLY A 263 3.48 1.44 7.62
CA GLY A 263 3.60 1.99 6.27
C GLY A 263 5.03 1.89 5.74
N SER A 264 5.31 2.47 4.58
CA SER A 264 6.61 2.33 3.89
C SER A 264 7.80 2.80 4.71
N MET A 265 7.65 3.83 5.56
CA MET A 265 8.69 4.25 6.51
C MET A 265 9.14 3.13 7.45
N HIS A 266 8.24 2.23 7.85
CA HIS A 266 8.56 1.10 8.72
C HIS A 266 9.33 0.02 7.96
N LEU A 267 9.01 -0.17 6.68
CA LEU A 267 9.76 -1.06 5.79
C LEU A 267 11.12 -0.49 5.43
N ALA A 268 11.27 0.84 5.38
CA ALA A 268 12.54 1.51 5.13
C ALA A 268 13.53 1.35 6.30
N THR A 269 13.03 1.13 7.52
CA THR A 269 13.90 0.99 8.70
C THR A 269 14.64 -0.34 8.75
N ASP A 270 15.88 -0.28 9.24
CA ASP A 270 16.71 -1.46 9.45
C ASP A 270 16.27 -2.29 10.68
N ALA A 271 15.18 -1.93 11.35
CA ALA A 271 14.58 -2.74 12.40
C ALA A 271 13.70 -3.87 11.83
N ASN A 272 13.12 -3.67 10.65
CA ASN A 272 12.16 -4.58 10.03
C ASN A 272 12.73 -5.25 8.76
N THR A 273 13.56 -4.54 8.00
CA THR A 273 14.18 -5.03 6.77
C THR A 273 15.68 -4.76 6.77
N PHE A 274 16.40 -5.17 5.72
CA PHE A 274 17.82 -4.86 5.52
C PHE A 274 18.11 -4.64 4.03
N ASN A 275 19.14 -3.86 3.71
CA ASN A 275 19.52 -3.57 2.33
C ASN A 275 20.24 -4.76 1.68
N LEU A 276 20.01 -4.93 0.38
CA LEU A 276 20.61 -5.97 -0.43
C LEU A 276 21.43 -5.41 -1.59
N ALA A 277 22.45 -6.16 -1.98
CA ALA A 277 23.09 -6.04 -3.28
C ALA A 277 22.07 -6.41 -4.40
N PRO A 278 22.08 -5.72 -5.55
CA PRO A 278 21.13 -5.95 -6.65
C PRO A 278 21.05 -7.40 -7.13
N GLU A 279 22.18 -8.10 -7.21
CA GLU A 279 22.28 -9.50 -7.68
C GLU A 279 21.53 -10.49 -6.80
N ALA A 280 21.25 -10.13 -5.55
CA ALA A 280 20.56 -10.99 -4.61
C ALA A 280 19.04 -10.86 -4.67
N VAL A 281 18.51 -10.01 -5.56
CA VAL A 281 17.07 -9.80 -5.74
C VAL A 281 16.33 -11.11 -5.97
N ARG A 282 15.22 -11.30 -5.27
CA ARG A 282 14.34 -12.46 -5.46
C ARG A 282 12.88 -12.14 -5.12
N PRO A 283 11.94 -13.00 -5.52
CA PRO A 283 10.54 -12.88 -5.15
C PRO A 283 10.32 -12.73 -3.64
N GLY A 284 9.43 -11.81 -3.25
CA GLY A 284 9.10 -11.49 -1.87
C GLY A 284 10.00 -10.44 -1.21
N ASP A 285 11.07 -10.00 -1.88
CA ASP A 285 11.79 -8.77 -1.53
C ASP A 285 10.92 -7.54 -1.79
N VAL A 286 11.32 -6.40 -1.24
CA VAL A 286 10.63 -5.11 -1.43
C VAL A 286 11.57 -4.09 -2.06
N LEU A 287 11.07 -3.32 -3.02
CA LEU A 287 11.73 -2.14 -3.57
C LEU A 287 11.02 -0.91 -3.03
N LEU A 288 11.76 0.02 -2.45
CA LEU A 288 11.22 1.20 -1.78
C LEU A 288 11.69 2.49 -2.47
N GLU A 289 10.76 3.28 -3.00
CA GLU A 289 11.03 4.68 -3.36
C GLU A 289 10.84 5.59 -2.17
N ARG A 290 11.80 6.49 -1.95
CA ARG A 290 11.83 7.43 -0.83
C ARG A 290 12.38 8.77 -1.32
N TRP A 291 11.57 9.81 -1.24
CA TRP A 291 11.97 11.20 -1.48
C TRP A 291 12.00 12.05 -0.21
N GLN A 292 11.71 11.44 0.94
CA GLN A 292 11.70 12.06 2.26
C GLN A 292 11.92 11.02 3.36
N ARG A 293 12.42 11.44 4.53
CA ARG A 293 12.77 10.52 5.63
C ARG A 293 11.57 10.10 6.45
N GLN A 294 10.64 11.00 6.69
CA GLN A 294 9.31 10.72 7.23
C GLN A 294 8.31 10.94 6.09
N GLY A 295 7.19 10.24 6.10
CA GLY A 295 6.17 10.38 5.07
C GLY A 295 6.12 9.23 4.06
N ILE A 296 5.22 9.35 3.09
CA ILE A 296 4.89 8.32 2.11
C ILE A 296 6.09 8.11 1.20
N GLY A 297 6.26 6.86 0.83
CA GLY A 297 7.13 6.38 -0.24
C GLY A 297 6.42 5.24 -0.95
N HIS A 298 6.85 4.92 -2.16
CA HIS A 298 6.24 3.84 -2.93
C HIS A 298 6.92 2.49 -2.60
N THR A 299 6.13 1.43 -2.48
CA THR A 299 6.62 0.08 -2.15
C THR A 299 6.15 -0.91 -3.20
N LEU A 300 7.09 -1.58 -3.84
CA LEU A 300 6.83 -2.68 -4.75
C LEU A 300 7.31 -3.98 -4.12
N VAL A 301 6.54 -5.05 -4.28
CA VAL A 301 6.92 -6.42 -3.92
C VAL A 301 7.48 -7.10 -5.16
N VAL A 302 8.72 -7.58 -5.09
CA VAL A 302 9.32 -8.37 -6.17
C VAL A 302 8.52 -9.64 -6.36
N LYS A 303 8.04 -9.90 -7.57
CA LYS A 303 7.15 -11.00 -7.89
C LYS A 303 7.88 -12.14 -8.57
N THR A 304 8.56 -11.86 -9.67
CA THR A 304 9.30 -12.85 -10.45
C THR A 304 10.69 -12.29 -10.71
N VAL A 305 11.71 -13.15 -10.69
CA VAL A 305 13.06 -12.82 -11.15
C VAL A 305 13.50 -13.96 -12.05
N GLU A 306 13.68 -13.66 -13.33
CA GLU A 306 14.14 -14.62 -14.33
C GLU A 306 15.48 -14.18 -14.90
N GLU A 307 16.46 -15.07 -14.89
CA GLU A 307 17.68 -14.86 -15.64
C GLU A 307 17.41 -15.05 -17.13
N LYS A 308 17.72 -14.03 -17.92
CA LYS A 308 17.69 -14.02 -19.38
C LYS A 308 19.09 -14.29 -19.92
N VAL A 309 19.23 -14.28 -21.24
CA VAL A 309 20.53 -14.46 -21.90
C VAL A 309 21.55 -13.42 -21.42
N ALA A 310 22.82 -13.82 -21.37
CA ALA A 310 23.95 -12.97 -20.97
C ALA A 310 23.88 -12.41 -19.52
N GLY A 311 23.21 -13.11 -18.60
CA GLY A 311 23.17 -12.72 -17.18
C GLY A 311 22.27 -11.52 -16.88
N LYS A 312 21.37 -11.17 -17.81
CA LYS A 312 20.38 -10.11 -17.61
C LYS A 312 19.19 -10.62 -16.79
N LEU A 313 18.53 -9.73 -16.06
CA LEU A 313 17.40 -10.05 -15.20
C LEU A 313 16.11 -9.46 -15.76
N SER A 314 15.09 -10.30 -15.86
CA SER A 314 13.70 -9.87 -16.00
C SER A 314 13.08 -9.93 -14.62
N ILE A 315 12.73 -8.77 -14.09
CA ILE A 315 12.14 -8.64 -12.77
C ILE A 315 10.69 -8.21 -12.97
N GLU A 316 9.74 -8.86 -12.32
CA GLU A 316 8.36 -8.41 -12.26
C GLU A 316 8.04 -7.97 -10.83
N ALA A 317 7.09 -7.06 -10.65
CA ALA A 317 6.74 -6.55 -9.33
C ALA A 317 5.24 -6.32 -9.17
N MET A 318 4.79 -6.19 -7.91
CA MET A 318 3.40 -5.86 -7.59
C MET A 318 3.32 -4.74 -6.55
N PHE A 319 2.34 -3.86 -6.64
CA PHE A 319 2.14 -2.79 -5.66
C PHE A 319 0.66 -2.45 -5.46
N GLY A 320 0.26 -2.15 -4.24
CA GLY A 320 -0.99 -1.43 -3.93
C GLY A 320 -0.82 0.09 -4.07
N SER A 321 -1.87 0.88 -3.84
CA SER A 321 -1.80 2.35 -3.96
C SER A 321 -2.65 3.04 -2.90
N MET A 322 -2.56 4.36 -2.81
CA MET A 322 -3.58 5.20 -2.15
C MET A 322 -4.32 6.02 -3.22
N PRO A 323 -5.67 6.08 -3.20
CA PRO A 323 -6.58 5.21 -2.44
C PRO A 323 -6.32 3.71 -2.68
N ARG A 324 -6.72 2.84 -1.74
CA ARG A 324 -6.42 1.40 -1.81
C ARG A 324 -6.97 0.76 -3.08
N ILE A 325 -6.15 -0.05 -3.73
CA ILE A 325 -6.50 -0.79 -4.95
C ILE A 325 -6.11 -2.26 -4.81
N GLN A 326 -6.69 -3.13 -5.62
CA GLN A 326 -6.12 -4.47 -5.78
C GLN A 326 -4.70 -4.28 -6.34
N PRO A 327 -3.66 -4.88 -5.74
CA PRO A 327 -2.28 -4.70 -6.16
C PRO A 327 -2.12 -4.89 -7.66
N ARG A 328 -1.56 -3.89 -8.33
CA ARG A 328 -1.25 -3.95 -9.76
C ARG A 328 0.00 -4.79 -9.97
N TRP A 329 0.00 -5.60 -11.01
CA TRP A 329 1.13 -6.40 -11.47
C TRP A 329 1.84 -5.68 -12.59
N TYR A 330 3.12 -5.39 -12.39
CA TYR A 330 4.01 -4.84 -13.39
C TYR A 330 4.94 -5.92 -13.91
N ASP A 331 4.98 -6.04 -15.23
CA ASP A 331 5.99 -6.83 -15.91
C ASP A 331 7.38 -6.17 -15.80
N THR A 332 8.36 -6.72 -16.50
CA THR A 332 9.72 -6.19 -16.50
C THR A 332 9.84 -4.79 -17.04
N ASN A 333 9.09 -4.46 -18.09
CA ASN A 333 9.23 -3.17 -18.72
C ASN A 333 8.63 -2.09 -17.81
N LEU A 334 7.47 -2.38 -17.18
CA LEU A 334 6.82 -1.45 -16.25
C LEU A 334 7.53 -1.32 -14.90
N SER A 335 8.21 -2.38 -14.44
CA SER A 335 8.92 -2.35 -13.16
C SER A 335 10.34 -1.78 -13.26
N LYS A 336 11.02 -1.91 -14.40
CA LYS A 336 12.41 -1.44 -14.59
C LYS A 336 12.62 0.02 -14.16
N PRO A 337 11.78 1.01 -14.56
CA PRO A 337 11.98 2.40 -14.16
C PRO A 337 12.07 2.60 -12.63
N TYR A 338 11.37 1.77 -11.85
CA TYR A 338 11.47 1.81 -10.40
C TYR A 338 12.83 1.31 -9.91
N PHE A 339 13.35 0.20 -10.45
CA PHE A 339 14.64 -0.36 -10.05
C PHE A 339 15.82 0.55 -10.41
N THR A 340 15.65 1.39 -11.44
CA THR A 340 16.69 2.30 -11.95
C THR A 340 16.46 3.75 -11.52
N SER A 341 15.36 4.03 -10.81
CA SER A 341 15.02 5.33 -10.26
C SER A 341 15.99 5.75 -9.14
N PRO A 342 16.52 6.99 -9.17
CA PRO A 342 17.28 7.56 -8.05
C PRO A 342 16.49 7.60 -6.73
N LEU A 343 15.16 7.65 -6.78
CA LEU A 343 14.31 7.64 -5.58
C LEU A 343 14.39 6.32 -4.81
N THR A 344 14.92 5.26 -5.40
CA THR A 344 15.18 3.99 -4.72
C THR A 344 16.53 3.96 -3.99
N GLY A 345 16.96 5.12 -3.48
CA GLY A 345 18.22 5.25 -2.76
C GLY A 345 19.44 5.40 -3.66
N GLY A 346 19.27 5.95 -4.86
CA GLY A 346 20.33 6.25 -5.82
C GLY A 346 21.12 7.53 -5.52
N GLU A 347 21.82 8.01 -6.54
CA GLU A 347 22.54 9.29 -6.51
C GLU A 347 21.57 10.49 -6.46
N GLY A 348 22.06 11.64 -5.97
CA GLY A 348 21.28 12.87 -5.86
C GLY A 348 20.70 13.13 -4.46
N GLU A 349 19.92 14.21 -4.37
CA GLU A 349 19.35 14.72 -3.14
C GLU A 349 17.85 14.98 -3.33
N SER A 350 17.08 14.76 -2.26
CA SER A 350 15.68 15.18 -2.15
C SER A 350 15.57 16.70 -2.03
N PHE A 351 14.33 17.20 -2.15
CA PHE A 351 14.02 18.64 -2.04
C PHE A 351 14.55 19.30 -0.75
N ASP A 352 14.63 18.55 0.35
CA ASP A 352 15.15 19.02 1.64
C ASP A 352 16.69 18.90 1.78
N GLY A 353 17.38 18.49 0.71
CA GLY A 353 18.84 18.36 0.64
C GLY A 353 19.39 17.06 1.24
N ALA A 354 18.54 16.08 1.58
CA ALA A 354 19.00 14.77 2.03
C ALA A 354 19.37 13.88 0.84
N ARG A 355 20.50 13.16 0.91
CA ARG A 355 20.86 12.17 -0.11
C ARG A 355 19.77 11.09 -0.20
N TYR A 356 19.32 10.72 -1.40
CA TYR A 356 18.33 9.65 -1.56
C TYR A 356 18.78 8.35 -0.89
N ALA A 357 20.07 8.01 -1.03
CA ALA A 357 20.70 6.88 -0.35
C ALA A 357 20.51 6.85 1.18
N ALA A 358 20.37 8.00 1.83
CA ALA A 358 20.19 8.13 3.27
C ALA A 358 18.72 8.06 3.73
N LEU A 359 17.76 8.01 2.80
CA LEU A 359 16.32 8.01 3.11
C LEU A 359 15.76 6.61 3.39
N GLY A 360 16.59 5.57 3.31
CA GLY A 360 16.22 4.18 3.57
C GLY A 360 15.45 3.53 2.42
N GLY A 361 15.57 4.04 1.20
CA GLY A 361 14.99 3.45 -0.01
C GLY A 361 15.81 2.27 -0.57
N GLY A 362 15.33 1.71 -1.68
CA GLY A 362 16.01 0.67 -2.46
C GLY A 362 15.54 -0.74 -2.21
N LEU A 363 16.28 -1.70 -2.78
CA LEU A 363 16.01 -3.13 -2.61
C LEU A 363 16.27 -3.55 -1.16
N LYS A 364 15.26 -4.12 -0.52
CA LYS A 364 15.32 -4.64 0.83
C LYS A 364 14.69 -6.01 0.97
N ARG A 365 15.14 -6.73 2.00
CA ARG A 365 14.59 -8.03 2.42
C ARG A 365 14.17 -8.02 3.87
N TRP A 366 13.14 -8.79 4.19
CA TRP A 366 12.65 -8.98 5.54
C TRP A 366 13.74 -9.53 6.46
N ARG A 367 13.91 -8.91 7.63
CA ARG A 367 14.69 -9.52 8.71
C ARG A 367 13.97 -10.75 9.24
N THR A 368 14.74 -11.70 9.76
CA THR A 368 14.23 -12.97 10.30
C THR A 368 14.08 -12.90 11.81
N PRO A 369 12.87 -13.11 12.36
CA PRO A 369 12.66 -13.20 13.79
C PRO A 369 13.32 -14.44 14.41
N VAL A 370 14.17 -14.24 15.42
CA VAL A 370 14.76 -15.31 16.23
C VAL A 370 14.69 -14.98 17.72
N SER A 371 14.49 -16.00 18.55
CA SER A 371 14.54 -15.88 20.00
C SER A 371 15.89 -16.35 20.52
N LYS A 372 16.62 -15.48 21.22
CA LYS A 372 17.88 -15.80 21.90
C LYS A 372 18.01 -14.98 23.17
N ASN A 373 18.70 -15.49 24.19
CA ASN A 373 18.97 -14.76 25.45
C ASN A 373 17.74 -14.10 26.09
N GLY A 374 16.58 -14.76 26.03
CA GLY A 374 15.33 -14.26 26.62
C GLY A 374 14.68 -13.08 25.88
N ARG A 375 15.06 -12.82 24.63
CA ARG A 375 14.50 -11.76 23.78
C ARG A 375 14.29 -12.24 22.35
N TRP A 376 13.37 -11.58 21.66
CA TRP A 376 13.26 -11.65 20.21
C TRP A 376 14.22 -10.67 19.53
N TYR A 377 14.65 -11.01 18.32
CA TYR A 377 15.53 -10.22 17.46
C TYR A 377 15.10 -10.38 16.02
N ASN A 378 15.22 -9.32 15.23
CA ASN A 378 15.06 -9.33 13.78
C ASN A 378 16.48 -9.33 13.18
N ILE A 379 16.96 -10.52 12.80
CA ILE A 379 18.34 -10.72 12.34
C ILE A 379 18.44 -10.69 10.82
N ILE A 380 19.66 -10.47 10.32
CA ILE A 380 20.01 -10.82 8.94
C ILE A 380 20.30 -12.33 8.90
N PRO A 381 19.57 -13.12 8.10
CA PRO A 381 19.81 -14.55 7.97
C PRO A 381 21.25 -14.82 7.54
N VAL A 382 21.86 -15.90 8.04
CA VAL A 382 23.25 -16.25 7.70
C VAL A 382 23.44 -16.39 6.18
N SER A 383 22.44 -16.93 5.48
CA SER A 383 22.45 -17.10 4.02
C SER A 383 22.46 -15.79 3.23
N ASP A 384 22.09 -14.66 3.83
CA ASP A 384 21.98 -13.37 3.15
C ASP A 384 23.11 -12.40 3.52
N ARG A 385 24.02 -12.79 4.44
CA ARG A 385 25.06 -11.89 4.96
C ARG A 385 26.09 -11.49 3.91
N GLU A 386 26.34 -12.32 2.91
CA GLU A 386 27.26 -12.01 1.80
C GLU A 386 26.66 -10.99 0.83
N SER A 387 25.33 -10.89 0.78
CA SER A 387 24.60 -9.96 -0.09
C SER A 387 24.05 -8.75 0.65
N TRP A 388 24.29 -8.65 1.96
CA TRP A 388 23.86 -7.51 2.77
C TRP A 388 24.73 -6.29 2.46
N VAL A 389 24.06 -5.15 2.33
CA VAL A 389 24.70 -3.84 2.23
C VAL A 389 24.45 -3.09 3.52
N ASP A 390 25.52 -2.62 4.16
CA ASP A 390 25.43 -1.82 5.37
C ASP A 390 24.68 -0.50 5.06
N ALA A 391 23.72 -0.14 5.89
CA ALA A 391 22.91 1.07 5.77
C ALA A 391 23.75 2.36 5.90
N ALA A 392 24.95 2.27 6.49
CA ALA A 392 25.92 3.36 6.51
C ALA A 392 26.77 3.43 5.22
N ASP A 393 26.78 2.39 4.39
CA ASP A 393 27.45 2.39 3.09
C ASP A 393 26.57 3.05 2.03
N LEU A 394 26.41 4.37 2.17
CA LEU A 394 25.57 5.19 1.30
C LEU A 394 26.04 5.18 -0.16
N ASP A 395 27.32 4.91 -0.41
CA ASP A 395 27.88 4.89 -1.77
C ASP A 395 27.54 3.57 -2.47
N ALA A 396 27.67 2.44 -1.77
CA ALA A 396 27.16 1.16 -2.28
C ALA A 396 25.65 1.20 -2.52
N ILE A 397 24.90 1.85 -1.62
CA ILE A 397 23.46 2.06 -1.78
C ILE A 397 23.15 2.92 -3.02
N ALA A 398 23.83 4.06 -3.18
CA ALA A 398 23.64 5.00 -4.28
C ALA A 398 23.95 4.39 -5.66
N ALA A 399 24.88 3.44 -5.73
CA ALA A 399 25.26 2.76 -6.96
C ALA A 399 24.22 1.72 -7.44
N ARG A 400 23.24 1.33 -6.61
CA ARG A 400 22.30 0.24 -6.93
C ARG A 400 21.46 0.49 -8.18
N PRO A 401 20.86 1.67 -8.40
CA PRO A 401 20.06 1.90 -9.60
C PRO A 401 20.86 1.74 -10.91
N ALA A 402 22.09 2.26 -10.96
CA ALA A 402 23.00 2.07 -12.10
C ALA A 402 23.33 0.58 -12.30
N ARG A 403 23.53 -0.16 -11.20
CA ARG A 403 23.75 -1.60 -11.28
C ARG A 403 22.51 -2.36 -11.76
N PHE A 404 21.30 -1.92 -11.41
CA PHE A 404 20.07 -2.49 -11.97
C PHE A 404 19.90 -2.18 -13.46
N GLU A 405 20.33 -1.02 -13.93
CA GLU A 405 20.35 -0.71 -15.37
C GLU A 405 21.21 -1.74 -16.13
N GLU A 406 22.38 -2.06 -15.58
CA GLU A 406 23.25 -3.11 -16.13
C GLU A 406 22.63 -4.50 -16.02
N LEU A 407 21.95 -4.84 -14.92
CA LEU A 407 21.36 -6.17 -14.74
C LEU A 407 20.11 -6.36 -15.58
N MET A 408 19.22 -5.39 -15.67
CA MET A 408 17.96 -5.52 -16.41
C MET A 408 18.14 -5.29 -17.91
N GLY A 409 19.20 -4.59 -18.32
CA GLY A 409 19.48 -4.27 -19.71
C GLY A 409 18.60 -3.15 -20.26
N GLU A 410 18.96 -2.63 -21.42
CA GLU A 410 18.22 -1.56 -22.09
C GLU A 410 16.91 -2.09 -22.67
N LEU A 411 15.86 -1.27 -22.61
CA LEU A 411 14.61 -1.55 -23.29
C LEU A 411 14.78 -1.11 -24.76
N THR A 412 14.08 -1.77 -25.67
CA THR A 412 13.98 -1.24 -27.03
C THR A 412 13.13 0.02 -27.05
N PHE A 413 13.33 0.90 -28.04
CA PHE A 413 12.50 2.11 -28.21
C PHE A 413 10.99 1.83 -28.09
N GLU A 414 10.49 0.78 -28.74
CA GLU A 414 9.06 0.43 -28.71
C GLU A 414 8.60 -0.02 -27.31
N GLU A 415 9.48 -0.67 -26.53
CA GLU A 415 9.18 -1.06 -25.16
C GLU A 415 9.19 0.15 -24.22
N GLU A 416 10.15 1.06 -24.36
CA GLU A 416 10.20 2.32 -23.60
C GLU A 416 8.98 3.18 -23.88
N LEU A 417 8.63 3.34 -25.16
CA LEU A 417 7.44 4.06 -25.58
C LEU A 417 6.19 3.44 -24.94
N ASN A 418 6.02 2.12 -25.04
CA ASN A 418 4.88 1.44 -24.46
C ASN A 418 4.81 1.58 -22.92
N VAL A 419 5.94 1.52 -22.22
CA VAL A 419 6.00 1.73 -20.76
C VAL A 419 5.50 3.11 -20.38
N LEU A 420 5.95 4.14 -21.09
CA LEU A 420 5.56 5.53 -20.82
C LEU A 420 4.07 5.74 -21.10
N LEU A 421 3.54 5.20 -22.20
CA LEU A 421 2.12 5.29 -22.51
C LEU A 421 1.25 4.58 -21.46
N VAL A 422 1.64 3.37 -21.03
CA VAL A 422 0.92 2.65 -19.97
C VAL A 422 0.97 3.39 -18.63
N ARG A 423 2.07 4.05 -18.30
CA ARG A 423 2.19 4.90 -17.10
C ARG A 423 1.24 6.11 -17.17
N ILE A 424 1.19 6.78 -18.31
CA ILE A 424 0.29 7.90 -18.57
C ILE A 424 -1.17 7.44 -18.42
N ASP A 425 -1.55 6.35 -19.08
CA ASP A 425 -2.93 5.85 -19.07
C ASP A 425 -3.33 5.34 -17.68
N THR A 426 -2.42 4.68 -16.96
CA THR A 426 -2.63 4.30 -15.56
C THR A 426 -2.93 5.52 -14.67
N ALA A 427 -2.18 6.60 -14.86
CA ALA A 427 -2.41 7.83 -14.10
C ALA A 427 -3.75 8.49 -14.48
N ARG A 428 -4.12 8.50 -15.77
CA ARG A 428 -5.42 8.98 -16.27
C ARG A 428 -6.58 8.19 -15.66
N GLU A 429 -6.53 6.87 -15.70
CA GLU A 429 -7.54 6.01 -15.07
C GLU A 429 -7.73 6.33 -13.58
N ALA A 430 -6.62 6.55 -12.86
CA ALA A 430 -6.68 6.90 -11.45
C ALA A 430 -7.31 8.29 -11.23
N LEU A 431 -7.06 9.25 -12.13
CA LEU A 431 -7.69 10.58 -12.10
C LEU A 431 -9.17 10.55 -12.49
N GLN A 432 -9.58 9.61 -13.34
CA GLN A 432 -11.00 9.38 -13.63
C GLN A 432 -11.77 8.92 -12.40
N GLN A 433 -11.13 8.19 -11.49
CA GLN A 433 -11.75 7.75 -10.24
C GLN A 433 -11.62 8.82 -9.13
N HIS A 434 -10.47 9.50 -9.07
CA HIS A 434 -10.10 10.44 -8.02
C HIS A 434 -9.41 11.67 -8.62
N PRO A 435 -10.17 12.62 -9.21
CA PRO A 435 -9.62 13.73 -10.00
C PRO A 435 -8.76 14.70 -9.18
N ALA A 436 -8.86 14.68 -7.85
CA ALA A 436 -8.08 15.55 -6.98
C ALA A 436 -6.67 15.01 -6.66
N SER A 437 -6.33 13.78 -7.08
CA SER A 437 -5.05 13.14 -6.73
C SER A 437 -3.85 13.83 -7.39
N CYS A 438 -3.13 14.65 -6.64
CA CYS A 438 -1.90 15.28 -7.12
C CYS A 438 -0.78 14.28 -7.40
N SER A 439 -0.70 13.17 -6.65
CA SER A 439 0.29 12.13 -6.92
C SER A 439 0.13 11.51 -8.31
N ASN A 440 -1.11 11.29 -8.77
CA ASN A 440 -1.36 10.76 -10.11
C ASN A 440 -1.16 11.83 -11.19
N ARG A 441 -1.45 13.11 -10.91
CA ARG A 441 -1.12 14.21 -11.82
C ARG A 441 0.39 14.32 -12.04
N THR A 442 1.19 14.35 -10.98
CA THR A 442 2.66 14.39 -11.06
C THR A 442 3.21 13.18 -11.80
N ARG A 443 2.76 11.95 -11.47
CA ARG A 443 3.20 10.73 -12.18
C ARG A 443 2.94 10.77 -13.67
N ARG A 444 1.81 11.35 -14.09
CA ARG A 444 1.48 11.53 -15.51
C ARG A 444 2.46 12.50 -16.17
N GLU A 445 2.72 13.66 -15.55
CA GLU A 445 3.61 14.67 -16.12
C GLU A 445 5.10 14.25 -16.10
N GLU A 446 5.53 13.47 -15.12
CA GLU A 446 6.84 12.81 -15.12
C GLU A 446 6.98 11.86 -16.31
N ALA A 447 5.96 11.02 -16.56
CA ALA A 447 5.95 10.11 -17.71
C ALA A 447 5.91 10.86 -19.05
N PHE A 448 5.20 12.01 -19.15
CA PHE A 448 5.27 12.87 -20.32
C PHE A 448 6.64 13.50 -20.51
N THR A 449 7.30 13.94 -19.43
CA THR A 449 8.65 14.50 -19.49
C THR A 449 9.64 13.48 -20.06
N GLU A 450 9.55 12.22 -19.61
CA GLU A 450 10.33 11.11 -20.16
C GLU A 450 9.95 10.81 -21.62
N LEU A 451 8.65 10.88 -21.96
CA LEU A 451 8.16 10.65 -23.33
C LEU A 451 8.66 11.72 -24.31
N TYR A 452 8.71 12.99 -23.89
CA TYR A 452 9.29 14.06 -24.69
C TYR A 452 10.76 13.81 -24.98
N ALA A 453 11.53 13.43 -23.95
CA ALA A 453 12.96 13.13 -24.12
C ALA A 453 13.15 11.95 -25.09
N LEU A 454 12.42 10.85 -24.88
CA LEU A 454 12.51 9.66 -25.73
C LEU A 454 12.19 9.96 -27.20
N LEU A 455 11.08 10.65 -27.46
CA LEU A 455 10.65 10.93 -28.84
C LEU A 455 11.47 12.05 -29.50
N ALA A 456 12.03 12.97 -28.74
CA ALA A 456 13.00 13.93 -29.27
C ALA A 456 14.28 13.23 -29.73
N ASP A 457 14.82 12.33 -28.91
CA ASP A 457 16.09 11.64 -29.21
C ASP A 457 15.94 10.60 -30.34
N GLU A 458 14.87 9.78 -30.30
CA GLU A 458 14.71 8.63 -31.21
C GLU A 458 13.92 8.96 -32.49
N LYS A 459 13.03 9.97 -32.44
CA LYS A 459 12.16 10.34 -33.57
C LYS A 459 12.32 11.80 -34.01
N GLY A 460 13.07 12.62 -33.29
CA GLY A 460 13.18 14.06 -33.57
C GLY A 460 11.86 14.82 -33.39
N MET A 461 10.91 14.29 -32.60
CA MET A 461 9.64 14.96 -32.32
C MET A 461 9.86 16.06 -31.29
N ASP A 462 9.30 17.25 -31.53
CA ASP A 462 9.22 18.28 -30.50
C ASP A 462 8.03 18.04 -29.56
N ALA A 463 7.99 18.77 -28.44
CA ALA A 463 6.95 18.61 -27.43
C ALA A 463 5.53 18.84 -28.00
N GLU A 464 5.36 19.78 -28.93
CA GLU A 464 4.07 20.04 -29.56
C GLU A 464 3.59 18.85 -30.39
N ALA A 465 4.45 18.22 -31.18
CA ALA A 465 4.10 17.03 -31.93
C ALA A 465 3.75 15.84 -31.02
N VAL A 466 4.46 15.69 -29.89
CA VAL A 466 4.13 14.68 -28.88
C VAL A 466 2.76 14.96 -28.26
N ASP A 467 2.47 16.21 -27.91
CA ASP A 467 1.18 16.61 -27.33
C ASP A 467 0.01 16.35 -28.27
N ARG A 468 0.14 16.73 -29.56
CA ARG A 468 -0.88 16.43 -30.58
C ARG A 468 -1.14 14.94 -30.73
N THR A 469 -0.15 14.10 -30.49
CA THR A 469 -0.25 12.64 -30.70
C THR A 469 -0.78 11.91 -29.48
N TYR A 470 -0.34 12.30 -28.28
CA TYR A 470 -0.49 11.48 -27.08
C TYR A 470 -1.25 12.15 -25.95
N ARG A 471 -1.40 13.49 -25.93
CA ARG A 471 -2.22 14.15 -24.91
C ARG A 471 -3.70 14.10 -25.26
N THR A 472 -4.50 14.11 -24.22
CA THR A 472 -5.96 14.09 -24.28
C THR A 472 -6.52 15.36 -23.66
N PHE A 473 -7.77 15.67 -23.97
CA PHE A 473 -8.45 16.85 -23.43
C PHE A 473 -8.37 16.93 -21.89
N ASP A 474 -8.52 15.78 -21.24
CA ASP A 474 -8.50 15.67 -19.79
C ASP A 474 -7.16 16.02 -19.18
N ASP A 475 -6.05 15.86 -19.91
CA ASP A 475 -4.75 16.21 -19.37
C ASP A 475 -4.68 17.70 -19.04
N TYR A 476 -5.30 18.53 -19.89
CA TYR A 476 -5.45 19.98 -19.72
C TYR A 476 -6.49 20.38 -18.67
N VAL A 477 -7.48 19.52 -18.42
CA VAL A 477 -8.49 19.74 -17.37
C VAL A 477 -7.93 19.39 -15.98
N PHE A 478 -7.04 18.40 -15.90
CA PHE A 478 -6.41 17.95 -14.66
C PHE A 478 -4.90 18.16 -14.70
N PRO A 479 -4.38 19.39 -14.86
CA PRO A 479 -2.95 19.66 -14.92
C PRO A 479 -2.27 19.35 -13.58
N GLU A 480 -0.96 19.14 -13.60
CA GLU A 480 -0.19 19.00 -12.35
C GLU A 480 -0.28 20.26 -11.48
N LEU A 481 -0.47 20.02 -10.18
CA LEU A 481 -0.53 21.05 -9.15
C LEU A 481 0.68 20.94 -8.22
N GLU A 482 1.19 22.06 -7.75
CA GLU A 482 2.25 22.06 -6.74
C GLU A 482 1.68 21.57 -5.40
N TYR A 483 2.08 20.36 -4.98
CA TYR A 483 1.50 19.66 -3.82
C TYR A 483 1.48 20.51 -2.55
N SER A 484 2.59 21.19 -2.24
CA SER A 484 2.75 22.01 -1.04
C SER A 484 1.95 23.31 -1.05
N LYS A 485 1.33 23.66 -2.18
CA LYS A 485 0.59 24.91 -2.39
C LYS A 485 -0.82 24.70 -2.95
N SER A 486 -1.34 23.48 -2.88
CA SER A 486 -2.64 23.17 -3.50
C SER A 486 -3.52 22.31 -2.59
N LYS A 487 -4.64 22.86 -2.12
CA LYS A 487 -5.57 22.15 -1.22
C LYS A 487 -6.40 21.09 -1.93
N THR A 488 -6.52 21.15 -3.26
CA THR A 488 -7.08 20.04 -4.04
C THR A 488 -6.33 18.74 -3.74
N CYS A 489 -5.01 18.79 -3.50
CA CYS A 489 -4.21 17.60 -3.26
C CYS A 489 -4.61 16.81 -2.00
N CYS A 490 -5.31 17.43 -1.06
CA CYS A 490 -5.76 16.81 0.19
C CYS A 490 -7.16 16.17 0.08
N TRP A 491 -7.79 16.23 -1.10
CA TRP A 491 -9.20 15.89 -1.28
C TRP A 491 -9.39 14.45 -1.78
N ASN A 492 -9.06 13.50 -0.91
CA ASN A 492 -9.09 12.05 -1.19
C ASN A 492 -10.49 11.47 -1.46
N SER A 493 -11.55 12.19 -1.07
CA SER A 493 -12.95 11.80 -1.24
C SER A 493 -13.54 12.23 -2.58
N SER A 494 -12.75 12.83 -3.47
CA SER A 494 -13.17 13.09 -4.87
C SER A 494 -13.56 11.80 -5.59
N THR A 495 -14.56 11.86 -6.48
CA THR A 495 -15.16 10.69 -7.12
C THR A 495 -15.15 10.78 -8.64
N SER A 496 -15.50 9.66 -9.29
CA SER A 496 -15.67 9.59 -10.73
C SER A 496 -16.83 10.44 -11.24
N GLU A 497 -17.90 10.62 -10.45
CA GLU A 497 -18.98 11.55 -10.81
C GLU A 497 -18.48 13.00 -10.86
N MET A 498 -17.60 13.39 -9.93
CA MET A 498 -16.99 14.72 -9.97
C MET A 498 -16.09 14.89 -11.19
N TYR A 499 -15.30 13.88 -11.55
CA TYR A 499 -14.52 13.89 -12.78
C TYR A 499 -15.44 14.13 -14.00
N LEU A 500 -16.55 13.40 -14.11
CA LEU A 500 -17.51 13.57 -15.21
C LEU A 500 -18.14 14.97 -15.24
N ILE A 501 -18.48 15.55 -14.08
CA ILE A 501 -19.01 16.92 -13.98
C ILE A 501 -17.98 17.92 -14.54
N VAL A 502 -16.72 17.79 -14.12
CA VAL A 502 -15.62 18.68 -14.47
C VAL A 502 -15.28 18.60 -15.96
N THR A 503 -15.20 17.40 -16.52
CA THR A 503 -14.91 17.21 -17.95
C THR A 503 -16.07 17.70 -18.81
N THR A 504 -17.31 17.33 -18.46
CA THR A 504 -18.52 17.78 -19.19
C THR A 504 -18.64 19.30 -19.19
N TYR A 505 -18.34 19.98 -18.07
CA TYR A 505 -18.32 21.44 -18.01
C TYR A 505 -17.37 22.03 -19.07
N ASN A 506 -16.15 21.48 -19.15
CA ASN A 506 -15.14 21.95 -20.08
C ASN A 506 -15.50 21.61 -21.54
N GLU A 507 -16.06 20.44 -21.81
CA GLU A 507 -16.54 20.05 -23.14
C GLU A 507 -17.68 20.96 -23.64
N VAL A 508 -18.65 21.28 -22.78
CA VAL A 508 -19.74 22.20 -23.11
C VAL A 508 -19.17 23.59 -23.42
N ARG A 509 -18.24 24.08 -22.61
CA ARG A 509 -17.56 25.36 -22.88
C ARG A 509 -16.85 25.39 -24.22
N GLN A 510 -16.13 24.33 -24.59
CA GLN A 510 -15.47 24.28 -25.89
C GLN A 510 -16.46 24.27 -27.04
N ARG A 511 -17.52 23.47 -26.92
CA ARG A 511 -18.54 23.31 -27.96
C ARG A 511 -19.33 24.58 -28.22
N GLU A 512 -19.60 25.36 -27.18
CA GLU A 512 -20.38 26.60 -27.26
C GLU A 512 -19.53 27.82 -27.59
N ALA A 513 -18.21 27.74 -27.46
CA ALA A 513 -17.31 28.85 -27.73
C ALA A 513 -17.13 29.10 -29.23
N ALA A 514 -17.19 30.38 -29.63
CA ALA A 514 -16.92 30.79 -31.00
C ALA A 514 -15.43 30.70 -31.39
N GLN A 515 -14.55 30.63 -30.40
CA GLN A 515 -13.10 30.49 -30.53
C GLN A 515 -12.62 29.50 -29.49
N CYS A 516 -11.44 28.89 -29.69
CA CYS A 516 -10.86 28.02 -28.67
C CYS A 516 -10.73 28.75 -27.32
N LEU A 517 -11.13 28.07 -26.25
CA LEU A 517 -10.88 28.51 -24.88
C LEU A 517 -9.84 27.61 -24.23
N GLU A 518 -9.05 28.11 -23.30
CA GLU A 518 -8.28 27.21 -22.44
C GLU A 518 -9.25 26.47 -21.49
N PRO A 519 -9.04 25.16 -21.26
CA PRO A 519 -9.81 24.41 -20.27
C PRO A 519 -9.66 25.05 -18.89
N VAL A 520 -10.74 25.06 -18.12
CA VAL A 520 -10.68 25.44 -16.71
C VAL A 520 -10.17 24.23 -15.95
N ALA A 521 -8.96 24.38 -15.41
CA ALA A 521 -8.31 23.37 -14.58
C ALA A 521 -9.16 23.03 -13.34
N PHE A 522 -9.23 21.76 -12.98
CA PHE A 522 -9.81 21.32 -11.72
C PHE A 522 -8.84 21.60 -10.57
N LYS A 523 -9.04 22.75 -9.93
CA LYS A 523 -8.27 23.24 -8.79
C LYS A 523 -9.07 24.30 -8.02
N ALA A 524 -8.66 24.65 -6.80
CA ALA A 524 -9.29 25.74 -6.07
C ALA A 524 -8.94 27.10 -6.69
N VAL A 525 -9.96 27.94 -6.90
CA VAL A 525 -9.83 29.33 -7.36
C VAL A 525 -10.79 30.19 -6.57
N GLY A 526 -10.33 31.33 -6.06
CA GLY A 526 -11.11 32.22 -5.20
C GLY A 526 -11.51 31.58 -3.87
N GLY A 527 -10.78 30.55 -3.43
CA GLY A 527 -11.06 29.83 -2.19
C GLY A 527 -11.96 28.61 -2.35
N GLY A 528 -12.48 28.33 -3.55
CA GLY A 528 -13.46 27.25 -3.73
C GLY A 528 -13.43 26.59 -5.11
N TYR A 529 -14.49 25.83 -5.37
CA TYR A 529 -14.71 25.06 -6.59
C TYR A 529 -16.08 25.41 -7.21
N ASP A 530 -16.55 26.62 -6.93
CA ASP A 530 -17.92 27.06 -7.20
C ASP A 530 -18.29 26.90 -8.67
N VAL A 531 -17.34 27.13 -9.58
CA VAL A 531 -17.53 26.92 -11.03
C VAL A 531 -18.07 25.53 -11.35
N PHE A 532 -17.53 24.48 -10.73
CA PHE A 532 -17.96 23.10 -10.99
C PHE A 532 -19.15 22.70 -10.13
N ALA A 533 -19.24 23.19 -8.89
CA ALA A 533 -20.38 22.95 -8.01
C ALA A 533 -21.68 23.56 -8.58
N ASP A 534 -21.61 24.80 -9.07
CA ASP A 534 -22.72 25.50 -9.71
C ASP A 534 -23.10 24.81 -11.02
N TYR A 535 -22.11 24.35 -11.80
CA TYR A 535 -22.39 23.57 -13.01
C TYR A 535 -23.09 22.25 -12.67
N ALA A 536 -22.63 21.51 -11.66
CA ALA A 536 -23.29 20.31 -11.19
C ALA A 536 -24.75 20.57 -10.82
N ALA A 537 -25.03 21.66 -10.11
CA ALA A 537 -26.39 22.08 -9.80
C ALA A 537 -27.21 22.43 -11.05
N SER A 538 -26.59 23.06 -12.06
CA SER A 538 -27.27 23.42 -13.31
C SER A 538 -27.68 22.22 -14.17
N ILE A 539 -27.06 21.06 -13.97
CA ILE A 539 -27.37 19.80 -14.69
C ILE A 539 -28.07 18.77 -13.81
N ASP A 540 -28.69 19.21 -12.70
CA ASP A 540 -29.38 18.36 -11.72
C ASP A 540 -28.49 17.26 -11.08
N LYS A 541 -27.18 17.50 -10.98
CA LYS A 541 -26.17 16.62 -10.35
C LYS A 541 -25.52 17.20 -9.09
N ALA A 542 -26.23 18.06 -8.37
CA ALA A 542 -25.70 18.67 -7.15
C ALA A 542 -25.38 17.65 -6.03
N ALA A 543 -26.07 16.49 -6.01
CA ALA A 543 -25.90 15.48 -4.97
C ALA A 543 -24.61 14.65 -5.17
N GLU A 544 -24.13 14.57 -6.41
CA GLU A 544 -22.92 13.89 -6.82
C GLU A 544 -21.68 14.77 -6.59
N TRP A 545 -21.86 16.10 -6.52
CA TRP A 545 -20.79 17.01 -6.14
C TRP A 545 -20.53 16.95 -4.64
N ARG A 546 -19.35 16.44 -4.26
CA ARG A 546 -18.90 16.52 -2.88
C ARG A 546 -18.32 17.90 -2.61
N ALA A 547 -18.56 18.46 -1.44
CA ALA A 547 -17.84 19.64 -1.01
C ALA A 547 -16.39 19.26 -0.67
N TRP A 548 -15.45 20.19 -0.83
CA TRP A 548 -14.08 19.99 -0.39
C TRP A 548 -14.04 19.67 1.10
N SER A 549 -13.24 18.66 1.44
CA SER A 549 -12.96 18.26 2.82
C SER A 549 -11.47 18.03 3.00
N GLU A 550 -10.99 18.33 4.21
CA GLU A 550 -9.66 17.93 4.67
C GLU A 550 -9.68 16.43 5.00
N ASP A 551 -9.62 15.58 3.98
CA ASP A 551 -9.68 14.12 4.13
C ASP A 551 -8.39 13.55 4.72
N GLU A 552 -7.30 14.29 4.55
CA GLU A 552 -6.02 14.11 5.20
C GLU A 552 -5.57 15.48 5.73
N PRO A 553 -4.93 15.56 6.91
CA PRO A 553 -4.52 16.86 7.40
C PRO A 553 -3.63 17.62 6.43
N CYS A 554 -4.03 18.85 6.16
CA CYS A 554 -3.67 19.58 4.95
C CYS A 554 -3.05 20.92 5.33
N PRO A 555 -1.71 21.04 5.37
CA PRO A 555 -1.02 22.32 5.64
C PRO A 555 -1.49 23.47 4.75
N GLN A 556 -1.95 23.14 3.55
CA GLN A 556 -2.41 24.03 2.51
C GLN A 556 -3.94 24.27 2.53
N ARG A 557 -4.67 23.81 3.55
CA ARG A 557 -6.14 24.02 3.66
C ARG A 557 -6.59 25.48 3.53
N ASP A 558 -5.74 26.39 4.00
CA ASP A 558 -6.01 27.83 4.02
C ASP A 558 -5.56 28.53 2.72
N VAL A 559 -5.06 27.77 1.74
CA VAL A 559 -4.76 28.29 0.40
C VAL A 559 -6.06 28.71 -0.30
N VAL A 560 -6.03 29.93 -0.85
CA VAL A 560 -7.14 30.51 -1.61
C VAL A 560 -7.15 29.95 -3.03
N ASP A 561 -6.01 30.05 -3.71
CA ASP A 561 -5.83 29.61 -5.08
C ASP A 561 -4.77 28.51 -5.15
N ASP A 562 -5.14 27.38 -5.72
CA ASP A 562 -4.20 26.30 -5.99
C ASP A 562 -3.24 26.70 -7.12
N LEU A 563 -2.00 26.23 -7.01
CA LEU A 563 -0.96 26.54 -7.96
C LEU A 563 -0.73 25.39 -8.94
N GLU A 564 -0.88 25.68 -10.23
CA GLU A 564 -0.43 24.79 -11.30
C GLU A 564 1.09 24.84 -11.41
N THR A 565 1.73 23.68 -11.60
CA THR A 565 3.16 23.61 -11.86
C THR A 565 3.48 24.25 -13.23
N ALA A 566 4.71 24.73 -13.43
CA ALA A 566 5.13 25.14 -14.76
C ALA A 566 5.24 23.91 -15.67
N HIS A 567 4.60 23.96 -16.83
CA HIS A 567 4.53 22.83 -17.74
C HIS A 567 5.30 23.10 -19.04
N ALA A 568 5.88 22.04 -19.62
CA ALA A 568 6.60 22.10 -20.90
C ALA A 568 5.70 21.83 -22.13
N TRP A 569 4.45 21.44 -21.91
CA TRP A 569 3.49 21.15 -22.97
C TRP A 569 3.03 22.41 -23.73
N SER A 570 2.53 22.19 -24.94
CA SER A 570 1.84 23.18 -25.74
C SER A 570 0.48 23.50 -25.14
N GLY A 571 0.11 24.79 -25.14
CA GLY A 571 -1.21 25.24 -24.69
C GLY A 571 -2.32 24.55 -25.48
N PHE A 572 -3.44 24.24 -24.82
CA PHE A 572 -4.51 23.43 -25.41
C PHE A 572 -4.98 24.00 -26.75
N CYS A 573 -5.15 25.31 -26.84
CA CYS A 573 -5.63 25.92 -28.08
C CYS A 573 -4.69 25.81 -29.27
N ALA A 574 -3.40 25.51 -29.05
CA ALA A 574 -2.48 25.22 -30.14
C ALA A 574 -2.69 23.81 -30.72
N VAL A 575 -3.11 22.86 -29.88
CA VAL A 575 -3.23 21.43 -30.23
C VAL A 575 -4.68 20.91 -30.25
N ARG A 576 -5.66 21.79 -30.03
CA ARG A 576 -7.08 21.47 -29.82
C ARG A 576 -7.63 20.45 -30.82
N ASP A 577 -7.41 20.70 -32.11
CA ASP A 577 -8.07 19.92 -33.16
C ASP A 577 -7.61 18.45 -33.12
N ASP A 578 -6.34 18.18 -32.79
CA ASP A 578 -5.83 16.81 -32.64
C ASP A 578 -6.23 16.16 -31.30
N VAL A 579 -6.43 16.99 -30.25
CA VAL A 579 -6.74 16.52 -28.89
C VAL A 579 -8.23 16.23 -28.68
N LEU A 580 -9.11 16.81 -29.52
CA LEU A 580 -10.56 16.59 -29.48
C LEU A 580 -11.06 15.53 -30.48
N ASP A 581 -10.24 15.18 -31.48
CA ASP A 581 -10.52 14.10 -32.46
C ASP A 581 -10.21 12.72 -31.86
#